data_AF-A0A7S1RLR2-F1
#
_entry.id   AF-A0A7S1RLR2-F1
#
_cell.length_a   1.000
_cell.length_b   1.000
_cell.length_c   1.000
_cell.angle_alpha   90.00
_cell.angle_beta   90.00
_cell.angle_gamma   90.00
#
_symmetry.space_group_name_H-M   'P 1'
#
loop_
_entity.id
_entity.type
_entity.pdbx_description
1 polymer ?
#
loop_
_entity_poly.entity_id
_entity_poly.type
_entity_poly.pdbx_seq_one_letter_code
_entity_poly.pdbx_strand_id
1 'polypeptide(L)'
;CLVWPWRAGGRQGSSPLADRLQVKVQARHGRHGAEESNGSCRNALAGDECYEGVVWAMKTGVYQNPDWYPGLTPSSSFKKFQAQLHEEHHHHCRRPCYDDEAEE
;
A
#
# COMPACT_ATOMS: atom_id res chain seq x y z
N CYS A 1 -16.21 -15.61 3.76
CA CYS A 1 -14.74 -15.79 3.75
C CYS A 1 -14.28 -15.78 2.30
N LEU A 2 -14.04 -14.59 1.75
CA LEU A 2 -13.76 -14.43 0.33
C LEU A 2 -12.29 -14.73 0.08
N VAL A 3 -12.04 -15.80 -0.67
CA VAL A 3 -10.77 -16.08 -1.34
C VAL A 3 -10.67 -15.04 -2.45
N TRP A 4 -9.94 -13.94 -2.23
CA TRP A 4 -10.05 -12.73 -3.05
C TRP A 4 -9.44 -12.94 -4.45
N PRO A 5 -10.21 -12.86 -5.54
CA PRO A 5 -9.66 -12.76 -6.89
C PRO A 5 -9.36 -11.29 -7.17
N TRP A 6 -8.10 -10.98 -7.40
CA TRP A 6 -7.64 -9.66 -7.85
C TRP A 6 -8.20 -9.33 -9.23
N ARG A 7 -9.44 -8.83 -9.33
CA ARG A 7 -9.94 -7.96 -10.42
C ARG A 7 -11.43 -7.61 -10.25
N ALA A 8 -11.69 -6.36 -9.92
CA ALA A 8 -12.70 -5.56 -10.62
C ALA A 8 -12.07 -4.19 -10.91
N GLY A 9 -11.73 -3.96 -12.18
CA GLY A 9 -11.38 -2.62 -12.69
C GLY A 9 -12.58 -1.66 -12.57
N GLY A 10 -12.44 -0.35 -12.81
CA GLY A 10 -11.36 0.37 -13.43
C GLY A 10 -11.60 1.88 -13.37
N ARG A 11 -10.56 2.62 -13.71
CA ARG A 11 -10.51 4.08 -13.81
C ARG A 11 -11.15 4.55 -15.12
N GLN A 12 -12.14 5.44 -15.06
CA GLN A 12 -12.46 6.47 -16.07
C GLN A 12 -13.68 7.26 -15.58
N GLY A 13 -13.72 8.58 -15.48
CA GLY A 13 -12.85 9.69 -15.91
C GLY A 13 -13.77 10.91 -16.06
N SER A 14 -13.33 12.13 -15.76
CA SER A 14 -13.99 13.36 -16.22
C SER A 14 -13.03 14.55 -16.19
N SER A 15 -12.52 14.84 -17.40
CA SER A 15 -12.12 16.13 -17.99
C SER A 15 -11.75 17.33 -17.11
N PRO A 16 -10.64 18.04 -17.44
CA PRO A 16 -10.48 19.44 -17.09
C PRO A 16 -11.22 20.33 -18.11
N LEU A 17 -11.83 21.41 -17.61
CA LEU A 17 -12.08 22.74 -18.23
C LEU A 17 -13.47 23.30 -17.88
N ALA A 18 -13.46 24.60 -17.54
CA ALA A 18 -14.56 25.50 -17.14
C ALA A 18 -15.02 25.36 -15.67
N ASP A 19 -15.16 26.40 -14.85
CA ASP A 19 -14.91 27.83 -14.94
C ASP A 19 -15.13 28.37 -13.52
N ARG A 20 -14.17 29.14 -12.97
CA ARG A 20 -14.45 30.33 -12.15
C ARG A 20 -13.16 30.93 -11.59
N LEU A 21 -12.91 32.16 -12.04
CA LEU A 21 -12.04 33.13 -11.40
C LEU A 21 -12.37 33.24 -9.89
N GLN A 22 -11.43 32.88 -9.03
CA GLN A 22 -11.48 33.25 -7.61
C GLN A 22 -10.20 33.98 -7.23
N VAL A 23 -10.41 35.24 -6.87
CA VAL A 23 -9.43 36.15 -6.30
C VAL A 23 -8.85 35.53 -5.02
N LYS A 24 -7.53 35.60 -4.84
CA LYS A 24 -6.81 34.98 -3.72
C LYS A 24 -7.08 35.76 -2.42
N VAL A 25 -7.49 35.07 -1.34
CA VAL A 25 -7.24 35.50 0.04
C VAL A 25 -6.61 34.35 0.82
N GLN A 26 -5.42 34.62 1.38
CA GLN A 26 -4.67 33.65 2.16
C GLN A 26 -5.26 33.52 3.56
N ALA A 27 -5.58 32.29 3.98
CA ALA A 27 -5.73 31.90 5.37
C ALA A 27 -5.10 30.52 5.58
N ARG A 28 -4.42 30.36 6.72
CA ARG A 28 -3.59 29.20 7.07
C ARG A 28 -4.39 27.90 7.06
N HIS A 29 -4.13 27.03 6.09
CA HIS A 29 -4.65 25.67 6.09
C HIS A 29 -3.75 24.81 6.97
N GLY A 30 -4.26 24.49 8.17
CA GLY A 30 -3.65 23.56 9.10
C GLY A 30 -3.46 22.19 8.44
N ARG A 31 -2.22 21.70 8.52
CA ARG A 31 -1.76 20.31 8.41
C ARG A 31 -2.80 19.31 7.88
N HIS A 32 -2.90 19.22 6.56
CA HIS A 32 -3.48 18.07 5.86
C HIS A 32 -2.61 16.84 6.17
N GLY A 33 -3.06 16.02 7.11
CA GLY A 33 -2.42 14.76 7.50
C GLY A 33 -3.15 13.56 6.91
N ALA A 34 -2.97 13.31 5.61
CA ALA A 34 -3.00 11.99 4.95
C ALA A 34 -2.89 12.16 3.42
N GLU A 35 -1.97 11.42 2.80
CA GLU A 35 -1.75 11.21 1.34
C GLU A 35 -1.11 12.38 0.54
N GLU A 36 -0.08 12.24 -0.30
CA GLU A 36 0.69 11.11 -0.85
C GLU A 36 2.04 11.65 -1.41
N SER A 37 3.06 10.79 -1.53
CA SER A 37 4.34 10.94 -2.28
C SER A 37 5.44 11.89 -1.74
N ASN A 38 6.47 11.33 -1.07
CA ASN A 38 7.89 11.39 -1.51
C ASN A 38 8.79 10.63 -0.50
N GLY A 39 9.23 9.41 -0.83
CA GLY A 39 10.36 8.72 -0.18
C GLY A 39 10.20 8.12 1.23
N SER A 40 9.18 8.48 2.01
CA SER A 40 9.02 7.96 3.38
C SER A 40 8.53 6.50 3.42
N CYS A 41 9.28 5.64 4.10
CA CYS A 41 8.86 4.28 4.43
C CYS A 41 7.89 4.27 5.62
N ARG A 42 7.10 3.22 5.77
CA ARG A 42 6.29 2.97 6.97
C ARG A 42 6.07 1.48 7.13
N ASN A 43 6.43 0.93 8.28
CA ASN A 43 6.09 -0.45 8.62
C ASN A 43 4.60 -0.57 8.94
N ALA A 44 3.96 -1.66 8.51
CA ALA A 44 2.58 -1.92 8.85
C ALA A 44 2.44 -2.24 10.35
N LEU A 45 1.49 -1.58 11.02
CA LEU A 45 1.24 -1.76 12.44
C LEU A 45 -0.07 -2.49 12.67
N ALA A 46 -0.19 -3.23 13.78
CA ALA A 46 -1.42 -3.90 14.14
C ALA A 46 -2.59 -2.89 14.19
N GLY A 47 -3.65 -3.16 13.41
CA GLY A 47 -4.79 -2.26 13.23
C GLY A 47 -4.75 -1.44 11.92
N ASP A 48 -3.62 -1.39 11.21
CA ASP A 48 -3.56 -0.85 9.85
C ASP A 48 -4.07 -1.90 8.84
N GLU A 49 -4.76 -1.47 7.78
CA GLU A 49 -5.24 -2.35 6.70
C GLU A 49 -4.09 -3.15 6.08
N CYS A 50 -2.95 -2.50 5.88
CA CYS A 50 -1.74 -3.16 5.39
C CYS A 50 -1.30 -4.32 6.30
N TYR A 51 -1.42 -4.18 7.61
CA TYR A 51 -1.01 -5.24 8.54
C TYR A 51 -1.90 -6.47 8.41
N GLU A 52 -3.22 -6.27 8.30
CA GLU A 52 -4.16 -7.37 8.08
C GLU A 52 -3.87 -8.08 6.75
N GLY A 53 -3.60 -7.32 5.70
CA GLY A 53 -3.19 -7.84 4.39
C GLY A 53 -1.93 -8.69 4.46
N VAL A 54 -0.88 -8.19 5.13
CA VAL A 54 0.38 -8.92 5.31
C VAL A 54 0.18 -10.20 6.13
N VAL A 55 -0.55 -10.14 7.24
CA VAL A 55 -0.82 -11.32 8.08
C VAL A 55 -1.59 -12.38 7.30
N TRP A 56 -2.56 -11.97 6.49
CA TRP A 56 -3.29 -12.90 5.62
C TRP A 56 -2.38 -13.50 4.54
N ALA A 57 -1.55 -12.68 3.89
CA ALA A 57 -0.59 -13.15 2.89
C ALA A 57 0.36 -14.21 3.47
N MET A 58 0.88 -13.98 4.68
CA MET A 58 1.76 -14.92 5.37
C MET A 58 1.06 -16.22 5.79
N LYS A 59 -0.15 -16.13 6.34
CA LYS A 59 -0.84 -17.30 6.92
C LYS A 59 -1.64 -18.11 5.91
N THR A 60 -2.03 -17.49 4.81
CA THR A 60 -3.05 -18.04 3.92
C THR A 60 -2.68 -17.81 2.46
N GLY A 61 -2.36 -16.57 2.08
CA GLY A 61 -2.06 -16.20 0.70
C GLY A 61 -0.95 -17.05 0.08
N VAL A 62 0.22 -17.11 0.73
CA VAL A 62 1.39 -17.84 0.24
C VAL A 62 1.18 -19.35 0.10
N TYR A 63 0.30 -19.94 0.92
CA TYR A 63 -0.03 -21.37 0.84
C TYR A 63 -1.06 -21.67 -0.25
N GLN A 64 -2.03 -20.79 -0.45
CA GLN A 64 -3.10 -20.99 -1.43
C GLN A 64 -2.71 -20.57 -2.85
N ASN A 65 -1.91 -19.51 -2.97
CA ASN A 65 -1.52 -18.92 -4.24
C ASN A 65 -0.03 -18.53 -4.20
N PRO A 66 0.90 -19.50 -4.18
CA PRO A 66 2.34 -19.21 -4.14
C PRO A 66 2.80 -18.37 -5.34
N ASP A 67 2.13 -18.49 -6.49
CA ASP A 67 2.43 -17.73 -7.71
C ASP A 67 2.25 -16.21 -7.55
N TRP A 68 1.43 -15.75 -6.59
CA TRP A 68 1.25 -14.32 -6.31
C TRP A 68 2.40 -13.70 -5.52
N TYR A 69 3.28 -14.54 -4.96
CA TYR A 69 4.36 -14.10 -4.09
C TYR A 69 5.69 -14.67 -4.60
N PRO A 70 6.14 -14.29 -5.81
CA PRO A 70 7.33 -14.86 -6.42
C PRO A 70 8.56 -14.63 -5.53
N GLY A 71 9.25 -15.72 -5.19
CA GLY A 71 10.43 -15.66 -4.31
C GLY A 71 10.12 -15.48 -2.83
N LEU A 72 8.84 -15.42 -2.44
CA LEU A 72 8.43 -15.49 -1.04
C LEU A 72 8.01 -16.90 -0.67
N THR A 73 8.40 -17.27 0.53
CA THR A 73 8.05 -18.53 1.18
C THR A 73 7.22 -18.23 2.43
N PRO A 74 6.53 -19.23 2.99
CA PRO A 74 5.84 -19.04 4.27
C PRO A 74 6.77 -18.67 5.44
N SER A 75 8.08 -18.93 5.30
CA SER A 75 9.13 -18.52 6.23
C SER A 75 9.68 -17.11 5.96
N SER A 76 9.24 -16.45 4.89
CA SER A 76 9.68 -15.09 4.57
C SER A 76 9.18 -14.07 5.60
N SER A 77 9.95 -13.00 5.78
CA SER A 77 9.67 -12.01 6.81
C SER A 77 8.45 -11.14 6.49
N PHE A 78 7.84 -10.59 7.54
CA PHE A 78 6.71 -9.67 7.43
C PHE A 78 6.99 -8.49 6.48
N LYS A 79 8.20 -7.90 6.55
CA LYS A 79 8.62 -6.80 5.68
C LYS A 79 8.66 -7.22 4.20
N LYS A 80 9.06 -8.45 3.87
CA LYS A 80 9.06 -8.94 2.48
C LYS A 80 7.65 -9.08 1.92
N PHE A 81 6.71 -9.60 2.71
CA PHE A 81 5.29 -9.61 2.32
C PHE A 81 4.72 -8.20 2.20
N GLN A 82 5.09 -7.28 3.10
CA GLN A 82 4.70 -5.88 2.98
C GLN A 82 5.26 -5.22 1.71
N ALA A 83 6.50 -5.51 1.34
CA ALA A 83 7.09 -5.04 0.09
C ALA A 83 6.31 -5.55 -1.12
N GLN A 84 6.00 -6.85 -1.17
CA GLN A 84 5.20 -7.42 -2.26
C GLN A 84 3.83 -6.76 -2.38
N LEU A 85 3.12 -6.56 -1.26
CA LEU A 85 1.83 -5.87 -1.27
C LEU A 85 1.97 -4.39 -1.63
N HIS A 86 3.09 -3.75 -1.29
CA HIS A 86 3.35 -2.37 -1.73
C HIS A 86 3.57 -2.29 -3.24
N GLU A 87 4.38 -3.18 -3.81
CA GLU A 87 4.69 -3.26 -5.25
C GLU A 87 3.43 -3.47 -6.09
N GLU A 88 2.54 -4.32 -5.61
CA GLU A 88 1.27 -4.59 -6.29
C GLU A 88 0.17 -3.56 -5.98
N HIS A 89 0.46 -2.56 -5.11
CA HIS A 89 -0.47 -1.53 -4.64
C HIS A 89 -1.71 -2.08 -3.92
N HIS A 90 -1.46 -2.87 -2.89
CA HIS A 90 -2.45 -3.65 -2.16
C HIS A 90 -2.55 -3.22 -0.69
N HIS A 91 -3.77 -3.25 -0.14
CA HIS A 91 -4.04 -2.93 1.27
C HIS A 91 -3.45 -1.61 1.76
N HIS A 92 -3.31 -0.63 0.85
CA HIS A 92 -2.72 0.68 1.13
C HIS A 92 -1.32 0.58 1.78
N CYS A 93 -0.59 -0.50 1.46
CA CYS A 93 0.74 -0.75 1.99
C CYS A 93 1.75 0.28 1.46
N ARG A 94 2.50 0.88 2.39
CA ARG A 94 3.70 1.67 2.06
C ARG A 94 4.92 0.76 1.99
N ARG A 95 5.97 1.25 1.33
CA ARG A 95 7.29 0.61 1.37
C ARG A 95 7.70 0.36 2.82
N PRO A 96 8.07 -0.88 3.19
CA PRO A 96 8.61 -1.16 4.52
C PRO A 96 9.87 -0.34 4.77
N CYS A 97 10.14 -0.03 6.03
CA CYS A 97 11.39 0.60 6.42
C CYS A 97 12.46 -0.47 6.54
N TYR A 98 13.51 -0.34 5.72
CA TYR A 98 14.77 -1.05 5.91
C TYR A 98 15.69 -0.07 6.62
N ASP A 99 16.08 -0.41 7.84
CA ASP A 99 17.32 0.10 8.39
C ASP A 99 18.40 -0.62 7.57
N ASP A 100 19.38 0.11 7.02
CA ASP A 100 20.38 -0.37 6.04
C ASP A 100 21.33 -1.48 6.55
N GLU A 101 20.88 -2.38 7.42
CA GLU A 101 21.64 -3.49 8.02
C GLU A 101 20.91 -4.83 7.81
N ALA A 102 20.61 -5.13 6.55
CA ALA A 102 20.47 -6.50 6.09
C ALA A 102 21.58 -6.78 5.07
N GLU A 103 22.83 -6.67 5.54
CA GLU A 103 23.96 -7.29 4.89
C GLU A 103 23.98 -8.79 5.22
N GLU A 104 23.98 -9.58 4.13
CA GLU A 104 24.27 -11.01 3.95
C GLU A 104 23.34 -12.08 4.56
#